data_AF-A0AAV1GT80-F1
#
_entry.id   AF-A0AAV1GT80-F1
#
_cell.length_a   1.000
_cell.length_b   1.000
_cell.length_c   1.000
_cell.angle_alpha   90.00
_cell.angle_beta   90.00
_cell.angle_gamma   90.00
#
_symmetry.space_group_name_H-M   'P 1'
#
loop_
_entity.id
_entity.type
_entity.pdbx_description
1 polymer ?
#
loop_
_entity_poly.entity_id
_entity_poly.type
_entity_poly.pdbx_seq_one_letter_code
_entity_poly.pdbx_strand_id
1 'polypeptide(L)'
;MESGCIQTAMAMGLASKKASARSIGVERKNLITVCRFSVKTLLEKYTTEPIDDSSEEFINFAAILEHILSHRFKGNTAGSGSWFSSDGQRSFWEYIRLACSKVQNNCIASIENIENISTSGAKGRAWIRVALMEKRLSEYVSTALRDTRTTRRFYDDGAIMLREEATVLTGMLIGLSAIDFSFCLKGETLDGKSPAVIDYTPYLKFTQSYDYLSDEEDRHSVDSSNSEESVPEHPYIPLVTDEESWSNKCRKMEQRFKIVYAQKGYLEELVRLRESQLKNIETENKCLRAKVEGLTVQSQQEKKELEAIVLELQAQL
;
A
#
# COMPACT_ATOMS: atom_id res chain seq x y z
N MET A 1 -16.88 24.52 -48.51
CA MET A 1 -16.72 25.02 -47.13
C MET A 1 -16.50 23.83 -46.22
N GLU A 2 -15.25 23.40 -46.09
CA GLU A 2 -14.83 22.46 -45.05
C GLU A 2 -14.27 23.28 -43.89
N SER A 3 -14.77 23.07 -42.68
CA SER A 3 -14.05 23.19 -41.39
C SER A 3 -15.07 23.12 -40.26
N GLY A 4 -14.99 22.12 -39.39
CA GLY A 4 -15.82 22.12 -38.17
C GLY A 4 -15.74 20.91 -37.23
N CYS A 5 -15.16 19.77 -37.62
CA CYS A 5 -15.30 18.54 -36.82
C CYS A 5 -13.98 17.91 -36.31
N ILE A 6 -12.95 18.71 -36.01
CA ILE A 6 -11.65 18.17 -35.54
C ILE A 6 -11.26 18.63 -34.12
N GLN A 7 -11.87 19.69 -33.56
CA GLN A 7 -11.40 20.24 -32.27
C GLN A 7 -12.04 19.64 -31.01
N THR A 8 -13.22 19.02 -31.08
CA THR A 8 -13.96 18.58 -29.88
C THR A 8 -13.43 17.27 -29.27
N ALA A 9 -12.80 16.40 -30.06
CA ALA A 9 -12.26 15.12 -29.59
C ALA A 9 -10.97 15.30 -28.75
N MET A 10 -10.15 16.32 -29.05
CA MET A 10 -8.89 16.55 -28.32
C MET A 10 -9.13 17.08 -26.89
N ALA A 11 -10.17 17.89 -26.67
CA ALA A 11 -10.48 18.46 -25.36
C ALA A 11 -10.94 17.41 -24.33
N MET A 12 -11.73 16.43 -24.75
CA MET A 12 -12.16 15.33 -23.87
C MET A 12 -11.02 14.35 -23.52
N GLY A 13 -10.11 14.09 -24.48
CA GLY A 13 -8.91 13.30 -24.23
C GLY A 13 -7.93 13.97 -23.24
N LEU A 14 -7.82 15.30 -23.27
CA LEU A 14 -7.00 16.07 -22.33
C LEU A 14 -7.62 16.13 -20.93
N ALA A 15 -8.94 16.30 -20.82
CA ALA A 15 -9.64 16.30 -19.54
C ALA A 15 -9.59 14.92 -18.85
N SER A 16 -9.78 13.83 -19.61
CA SER A 16 -9.68 12.44 -19.12
C SER A 16 -8.24 12.11 -18.69
N LYS A 17 -7.23 12.49 -19.49
CA LYS A 17 -5.81 12.34 -19.10
C LYS A 17 -5.45 13.16 -17.86
N LYS A 18 -6.01 14.36 -17.69
CA LYS A 18 -5.77 15.23 -16.51
C LYS A 18 -6.49 14.72 -15.25
N ALA A 19 -7.64 14.07 -15.39
CA ALA A 19 -8.32 13.37 -14.28
C ALA A 19 -7.57 12.09 -13.89
N SER A 20 -7.13 11.30 -14.86
CA SER A 20 -6.30 10.10 -14.66
C SER A 20 -4.94 10.45 -14.01
N ALA A 21 -4.27 11.51 -14.47
CA ALA A 21 -3.01 11.97 -13.87
C ALA A 21 -3.19 12.48 -12.43
N ARG A 22 -4.31 13.15 -12.13
CA ARG A 22 -4.66 13.54 -10.75
C ARG A 22 -4.91 12.32 -9.87
N SER A 23 -5.60 11.30 -10.40
CA SER A 23 -5.82 10.02 -9.70
C SER A 23 -4.50 9.33 -9.36
N ILE A 24 -3.55 9.28 -10.31
CA ILE A 24 -2.22 8.67 -10.08
C ILE A 24 -1.44 9.44 -9.02
N GLY A 25 -1.45 10.78 -9.07
CA GLY A 25 -0.77 11.59 -8.05
C GLY A 25 -1.31 11.38 -6.63
N VAL A 26 -2.63 11.19 -6.49
CA VAL A 26 -3.26 10.88 -5.20
C VAL A 26 -2.87 9.48 -4.73
N GLU A 27 -2.91 8.48 -5.60
CA GLU A 27 -2.52 7.11 -5.28
C GLU A 27 -1.08 7.04 -4.76
N ARG A 28 -0.13 7.69 -5.46
CA ARG A 28 1.27 7.78 -5.01
C ARG A 28 1.39 8.38 -3.61
N LYS A 29 0.75 9.53 -3.39
CA LYS A 29 0.78 10.21 -2.09
C LYS A 29 0.18 9.35 -0.98
N ASN A 30 -0.93 8.66 -1.26
CA ASN A 30 -1.56 7.77 -0.30
C ASN A 30 -0.64 6.61 0.08
N LEU A 31 -0.05 5.91 -0.90
CA LEU A 31 0.87 4.81 -0.64
C LEU A 31 2.10 5.24 0.16
N ILE A 32 2.70 6.39 -0.17
CA ILE A 32 3.84 6.93 0.59
C ILE A 32 3.42 7.35 2.01
N THR A 33 2.26 7.97 2.19
CA THR A 33 1.76 8.35 3.52
C THR A 33 1.49 7.12 4.38
N VAL A 34 0.86 6.10 3.82
CA VAL A 34 0.61 4.84 4.54
C VAL A 34 1.91 4.10 4.86
N CYS A 35 2.89 4.10 3.94
CA CYS A 35 4.22 3.58 4.22
C CYS A 35 4.91 4.32 5.38
N ARG A 36 4.79 5.65 5.43
CA ARG A 36 5.33 6.46 6.53
C ARG A 36 4.74 6.05 7.87
N PHE A 37 3.42 5.90 7.95
CA PHE A 37 2.77 5.47 9.18
C PHE A 37 3.17 4.04 9.55
N SER A 38 3.22 3.13 8.59
CA SER A 38 3.65 1.75 8.80
C SER A 38 5.08 1.65 9.35
N VAL A 39 6.02 2.42 8.80
CA VAL A 39 7.40 2.50 9.32
C VAL A 39 7.42 3.05 10.74
N LYS A 40 6.64 4.11 11.02
CA LYS A 40 6.52 4.66 12.38
C LYS A 40 5.98 3.62 13.36
N THR A 41 4.92 2.90 13.00
CA THR A 41 4.34 1.85 13.85
C THR A 41 5.34 0.71 14.10
N LEU A 42 6.11 0.29 13.09
CA LEU A 42 7.18 -0.69 13.29
C LEU A 42 8.26 -0.18 14.25
N LEU A 43 8.66 1.09 14.13
CA LEU A 43 9.63 1.73 15.00
C LEU A 43 9.11 1.89 16.45
N GLU A 44 7.81 2.06 16.65
CA GLU A 44 7.23 2.08 17.99
C GLU A 44 7.16 0.66 18.57
N LYS A 45 6.68 -0.30 17.76
CA LYS A 45 6.47 -1.69 18.19
C LYS A 45 7.75 -2.41 18.61
N TYR A 46 8.86 -2.21 17.88
CA TYR A 46 10.10 -2.95 18.22
C TYR A 46 10.67 -2.57 19.59
N THR A 47 10.30 -1.39 20.13
CA THR A 47 10.73 -0.98 21.48
C THR A 47 10.01 -1.76 22.58
N THR A 48 8.86 -2.36 22.26
CA THR A 48 8.05 -3.13 23.21
C THR A 48 8.21 -4.64 23.04
N GLU A 49 8.35 -5.13 21.81
CA GLU A 49 8.46 -6.56 21.53
C GLU A 49 9.22 -6.85 20.23
N PRO A 50 9.86 -8.03 20.09
CA PRO A 50 10.53 -8.40 18.84
C PRO A 50 9.54 -8.54 17.69
N ILE A 51 9.98 -8.19 16.48
CA ILE A 51 9.15 -8.26 15.27
C ILE A 51 9.49 -9.53 14.48
N ASP A 52 8.52 -10.43 14.38
CA ASP A 52 8.58 -11.68 13.61
C ASP A 52 7.66 -11.64 12.37
N ASP A 53 7.62 -12.76 11.62
CA ASP A 53 6.87 -12.88 10.36
C ASP A 53 5.35 -12.94 10.54
N SER A 54 4.87 -13.07 11.78
CA SER A 54 3.44 -13.12 12.13
C SER A 54 2.87 -11.76 12.57
N SER A 55 3.74 -10.79 12.86
CA SER A 55 3.37 -9.44 13.29
C SER A 55 2.53 -8.72 12.24
N GLU A 56 1.31 -8.31 12.60
CA GLU A 56 0.37 -7.62 11.70
C GLU A 56 0.98 -6.35 11.08
N GLU A 57 1.77 -5.62 11.87
CA GLU A 57 2.48 -4.41 11.47
C GLU A 57 3.51 -4.71 10.38
N PHE A 58 4.22 -5.84 10.51
CA PHE A 58 5.17 -6.28 9.50
C PHE A 58 4.45 -6.77 8.24
N ILE A 59 3.42 -7.61 8.40
CA ILE A 59 2.62 -8.11 7.27
C ILE A 59 2.08 -6.94 6.44
N ASN A 60 1.53 -5.93 7.11
CA ASN A 60 1.01 -4.74 6.45
C ASN A 60 2.13 -3.90 5.81
N PHE A 61 3.26 -3.70 6.49
CA PHE A 61 4.42 -3.02 5.90
C PHE A 61 4.91 -3.71 4.62
N ALA A 62 5.08 -5.03 4.66
CA ALA A 62 5.53 -5.82 3.52
C ALA A 62 4.56 -5.69 2.35
N ALA A 63 3.25 -5.71 2.63
CA ALA A 63 2.22 -5.47 1.62
C ALA A 63 2.33 -4.05 1.02
N ILE A 64 2.45 -3.02 1.85
CA ILE A 64 2.60 -1.62 1.39
C ILE A 64 3.84 -1.47 0.51
N LEU A 65 4.97 -2.07 0.91
CA LEU A 65 6.20 -2.02 0.14
C LEU A 65 6.08 -2.76 -1.19
N GLU A 66 5.45 -3.94 -1.21
CA GLU A 66 5.16 -4.68 -2.44
C GLU A 66 4.31 -3.85 -3.42
N HIS A 67 3.28 -3.17 -2.92
CA HIS A 67 2.45 -2.26 -3.73
C HIS A 67 3.26 -1.08 -4.28
N ILE A 68 4.11 -0.46 -3.47
CA ILE A 68 4.98 0.65 -3.91
C ILE A 68 5.95 0.20 -5.00
N LEU A 69 6.61 -0.94 -4.80
CA LEU A 69 7.56 -1.51 -5.76
C LEU A 69 6.86 -2.03 -7.02
N SER A 70 5.57 -2.36 -6.96
CA SER A 70 4.78 -2.83 -8.10
C SER A 70 3.98 -1.70 -8.78
N HIS A 71 3.98 -0.49 -8.22
CA HIS A 71 3.15 0.61 -8.69
C HIS A 71 3.54 1.01 -10.12
N ARG A 72 2.62 0.76 -11.06
CA ARG A 72 2.78 1.00 -12.51
C ARG A 72 3.94 0.23 -13.14
N PHE A 73 4.10 -1.03 -12.76
CA PHE A 73 5.02 -1.94 -13.43
C PHE A 73 4.58 -2.26 -14.86
N LYS A 74 5.51 -2.23 -15.82
CA LYS A 74 5.27 -2.55 -17.23
C LYS A 74 4.97 -4.03 -17.40
N GLY A 75 3.80 -4.32 -17.95
CA GLY A 75 3.33 -5.70 -18.20
C GLY A 75 2.29 -6.22 -17.20
N ASN A 76 1.99 -5.47 -16.12
CA ASN A 76 0.96 -5.84 -15.13
C ASN A 76 -0.46 -5.35 -15.49
N THR A 77 -0.63 -4.66 -16.63
CA THR A 77 -1.94 -4.16 -17.06
C THR A 77 -2.70 -5.27 -17.79
N ALA A 78 -3.65 -5.88 -17.10
CA ALA A 78 -4.59 -6.91 -17.59
C ALA A 78 -5.46 -6.50 -18.80
N GLY A 79 -5.18 -5.37 -19.46
CA GLY A 79 -5.90 -4.87 -20.63
C GLY A 79 -5.07 -4.76 -21.92
N SER A 80 -3.78 -5.12 -21.91
CA SER A 80 -2.93 -5.10 -23.11
C SER A 80 -2.54 -6.52 -23.52
N GLY A 81 -3.51 -7.26 -24.11
CA GLY A 81 -3.34 -8.25 -25.19
C GLY A 81 -2.12 -9.17 -25.27
N SER A 82 -1.40 -9.49 -24.20
CA SER A 82 -0.26 -10.40 -24.25
C SER A 82 -0.63 -11.80 -23.78
N TRP A 83 -1.52 -12.46 -24.53
CA TRP A 83 -1.85 -13.89 -24.34
C TRP A 83 -0.63 -14.80 -24.65
N PHE A 84 0.41 -14.28 -25.32
CA PHE A 84 1.60 -15.04 -25.75
C PHE A 84 2.88 -14.81 -24.95
N SER A 85 2.85 -14.08 -23.82
CA SER A 85 4.02 -13.98 -22.96
C SER A 85 4.17 -15.24 -22.10
N SER A 86 4.81 -16.26 -22.67
CA SER A 86 5.51 -17.31 -21.92
C SER A 86 6.78 -16.79 -21.21
N ASP A 87 7.09 -15.51 -21.36
CA ASP A 87 8.09 -14.79 -20.57
C ASP A 87 7.45 -14.41 -19.24
N GLY A 88 7.99 -14.92 -18.13
CA GLY A 88 7.40 -14.85 -16.80
C GLY A 88 6.88 -13.46 -16.46
N GLN A 89 5.70 -13.41 -15.81
CA GLN A 89 5.07 -12.18 -15.33
C GLN A 89 6.12 -11.23 -14.77
N ARG A 90 6.37 -10.10 -15.46
CA ARG A 90 7.35 -9.11 -15.05
C ARG A 90 6.92 -8.58 -13.69
N SER A 91 7.66 -8.96 -12.66
CA SER A 91 7.38 -8.57 -11.27
C SER A 91 8.47 -7.62 -10.77
N PHE A 92 8.20 -6.94 -9.64
CA PHE A 92 9.20 -6.11 -8.99
C PHE A 92 10.46 -6.91 -8.60
N TRP A 93 10.36 -8.23 -8.38
CA TRP A 93 11.51 -9.09 -8.12
C TRP A 93 12.49 -9.11 -9.30
N GLU A 94 11.99 -9.19 -10.54
CA GLU A 94 12.87 -9.16 -11.72
C GLU A 94 13.62 -7.83 -11.86
N TYR A 95 12.96 -6.73 -11.48
CA TYR A 95 13.61 -5.42 -11.41
C TYR A 95 14.71 -5.39 -10.35
N ILE A 96 14.41 -5.83 -9.12
CA ILE A 96 15.38 -5.87 -8.02
C ILE A 96 16.56 -6.76 -8.38
N ARG A 97 16.31 -7.98 -8.87
CA ARG A 97 17.34 -8.92 -9.30
C ARG A 97 18.32 -8.30 -10.28
N LEU A 98 17.82 -7.55 -11.28
CA LEU A 98 18.67 -6.91 -12.28
C LEU A 98 19.38 -5.67 -11.71
N ALA A 99 18.64 -4.75 -11.10
CA ALA A 99 19.14 -3.45 -10.67
C ALA A 99 20.10 -3.54 -9.47
N CYS A 100 19.92 -4.54 -8.62
CA CYS A 100 20.73 -4.76 -7.43
C CYS A 100 21.85 -5.81 -7.61
N SER A 101 22.02 -6.37 -8.81
CA SER A 101 23.05 -7.39 -9.09
C SER A 101 24.48 -6.96 -8.76
N LYS A 102 24.74 -5.65 -8.73
CA LYS A 102 26.04 -5.05 -8.40
C LYS A 102 26.22 -4.68 -6.92
N VAL A 103 25.19 -4.85 -6.10
CA VAL A 103 25.30 -4.63 -4.65
C VAL A 103 26.24 -5.69 -4.08
N GLN A 104 27.28 -5.28 -3.36
CA GLN A 104 28.26 -6.22 -2.79
C GLN A 104 27.59 -7.12 -1.76
N ASN A 105 27.97 -8.41 -1.74
CA ASN A 105 27.42 -9.41 -0.81
C ASN A 105 25.89 -9.39 -0.79
N ASN A 106 25.25 -9.35 -1.96
CA ASN A 106 23.79 -9.34 -2.02
C ASN A 106 23.20 -10.72 -1.79
N CYS A 107 21.94 -10.76 -1.35
CA CYS A 107 21.19 -11.98 -1.10
C CYS A 107 20.47 -12.56 -2.34
N ILE A 108 20.67 -11.98 -3.53
CA ILE A 108 19.87 -12.32 -4.72
C ILE A 108 20.07 -13.77 -5.12
N ALA A 109 21.33 -14.22 -5.25
CA ALA A 109 21.64 -15.60 -5.62
C ALA A 109 21.11 -16.59 -4.56
N SER A 110 21.19 -16.24 -3.27
CA SER A 110 20.66 -17.05 -2.18
C SER A 110 19.14 -17.25 -2.33
N ILE A 111 18.40 -16.18 -2.68
CA ILE A 111 16.95 -16.22 -2.89
C ILE A 111 16.59 -17.01 -4.15
N GLU A 112 17.38 -16.88 -5.23
CA GLU A 112 17.13 -17.61 -6.47
C GLU A 112 17.21 -19.13 -6.29
N ASN A 113 18.07 -19.58 -5.37
CA ASN A 113 18.34 -20.99 -5.09
C ASN A 113 17.45 -21.60 -3.99
N ILE A 114 16.45 -20.88 -3.47
CA ILE A 114 15.53 -21.46 -2.47
C ILE A 114 14.57 -22.44 -3.16
N GLU A 115 14.75 -23.74 -2.91
CA GLU A 115 13.99 -24.82 -3.56
C GLU A 115 12.46 -24.71 -3.39
N ASN A 116 12.01 -24.22 -2.23
CA ASN A 116 10.58 -24.11 -1.90
C ASN A 116 9.92 -22.79 -2.40
N ILE A 117 10.66 -21.93 -3.09
CA ILE A 117 10.19 -20.60 -3.54
C ILE A 117 10.41 -20.46 -5.04
N SER A 118 9.43 -20.89 -5.82
CA SER A 118 9.56 -20.94 -7.28
C SER A 118 9.00 -19.70 -8.01
N THR A 119 7.99 -19.02 -7.46
CA THR A 119 7.33 -17.91 -8.15
C THR A 119 8.06 -16.59 -7.96
N SER A 120 8.02 -15.71 -8.97
CA SER A 120 8.68 -14.39 -8.92
C SER A 120 8.14 -13.53 -7.76
N GLY A 121 6.84 -13.58 -7.48
CA GLY A 121 6.24 -12.91 -6.32
C GLY A 121 6.73 -13.46 -4.98
N ALA A 122 6.86 -14.79 -4.87
CA ALA A 122 7.38 -15.44 -3.66
C ALA A 122 8.85 -15.05 -3.41
N LYS A 123 9.66 -14.99 -4.47
CA LYS A 123 11.05 -14.51 -4.39
C LYS A 123 11.13 -13.03 -3.98
N GLY A 124 10.25 -12.19 -4.51
CA GLY A 124 10.14 -10.79 -4.09
C GLY A 124 9.80 -10.63 -2.60
N ARG A 125 8.87 -11.43 -2.09
CA ARG A 125 8.50 -11.44 -0.66
C ARG A 125 9.62 -11.97 0.24
N ALA A 126 10.35 -12.99 -0.22
CA ALA A 126 11.53 -13.49 0.46
C ALA A 126 12.63 -12.42 0.50
N TRP A 127 12.84 -11.70 -0.60
CA TRP A 127 13.80 -10.62 -0.66
C TRP A 127 13.52 -9.49 0.34
N ILE A 128 12.27 -9.05 0.47
CA ILE A 128 11.90 -8.03 1.46
C ILE A 128 12.35 -8.48 2.86
N ARG A 129 12.06 -9.72 3.23
CA ARG A 129 12.44 -10.30 4.54
C ARG A 129 13.95 -10.36 4.73
N VAL A 130 14.68 -10.93 3.77
CA VAL A 130 16.14 -11.08 3.87
C VAL A 130 16.82 -9.71 3.90
N ALA A 131 16.41 -8.78 3.05
CA ALA A 131 16.99 -7.43 3.01
C ALA A 131 16.74 -6.64 4.31
N LEU A 132 15.62 -6.87 5.00
CA LEU A 132 15.33 -6.31 6.32
C LEU A 132 16.19 -6.96 7.41
N MET A 133 16.32 -8.29 7.42
CA MET A 133 17.19 -9.01 8.37
C MET A 133 18.66 -8.63 8.20
N GLU A 134 19.11 -8.40 6.96
CA GLU A 134 20.45 -7.87 6.66
C GLU A 134 20.61 -6.39 7.01
N LYS A 135 19.53 -5.68 7.37
CA LYS A 135 19.48 -4.22 7.63
C LYS A 135 19.89 -3.37 6.42
N ARG A 136 19.68 -3.88 5.20
CA ARG A 136 20.18 -3.31 3.94
C ARG A 136 19.10 -2.93 2.94
N LEU A 137 17.82 -3.02 3.32
CA LEU A 137 16.70 -2.72 2.42
C LEU A 137 16.81 -1.32 1.77
N SER A 138 17.18 -0.29 2.53
CA SER A 138 17.38 1.07 2.02
C SER A 138 18.54 1.16 1.02
N GLU A 139 19.64 0.44 1.24
CA GLU A 139 20.80 0.36 0.35
C GLU A 139 20.41 -0.26 -1.00
N TYR A 140 19.68 -1.38 -0.97
CA TYR A 140 19.19 -2.03 -2.18
C TYR A 140 18.30 -1.10 -3.00
N VAL A 141 17.27 -0.51 -2.38
CA VAL A 141 16.32 0.38 -3.07
C VAL A 141 17.04 1.61 -3.61
N SER A 142 17.95 2.21 -2.84
CA SER A 142 18.75 3.35 -3.28
C SER A 142 19.66 3.00 -4.46
N THR A 143 20.29 1.82 -4.45
CA THR A 143 21.13 1.35 -5.55
C THR A 143 20.31 1.10 -6.80
N ALA A 144 19.14 0.48 -6.66
CA ALA A 144 18.24 0.24 -7.79
C ALA A 144 17.81 1.55 -8.46
N LEU A 145 17.47 2.58 -7.67
CA LEU A 145 17.06 3.90 -8.17
C LEU A 145 18.19 4.67 -8.88
N ARG A 146 19.46 4.37 -8.58
CA ARG A 146 20.61 4.95 -9.30
C ARG A 146 20.75 4.41 -10.71
N ASP A 147 20.33 3.17 -10.98
CA ASP A 147 20.26 2.62 -12.34
C ASP A 147 18.97 3.06 -13.05
N THR A 148 18.87 4.36 -13.31
CA THR A 148 17.70 5.00 -13.95
C THR A 148 17.33 4.36 -15.30
N ARG A 149 18.32 3.83 -16.05
CA ARG A 149 18.08 3.14 -17.31
C ARG A 149 17.31 1.85 -17.07
N THR A 150 17.71 1.06 -16.08
CA THR A 150 17.00 -0.17 -15.71
C THR A 150 15.63 0.15 -15.13
N THR A 151 15.51 1.10 -14.18
CA THR A 151 14.21 1.50 -13.62
C THR A 151 13.21 1.91 -14.71
N ARG A 152 13.62 2.73 -15.69
CA ARG A 152 12.74 3.14 -16.81
C ARG A 152 12.31 1.99 -17.73
N ARG A 153 13.06 0.87 -17.77
CA ARG A 153 12.66 -0.33 -18.53
C ARG A 153 11.53 -1.10 -17.87
N PHE A 154 11.41 -1.02 -16.54
CA PHE A 154 10.43 -1.77 -15.76
C PHE A 154 9.19 -0.97 -15.36
N TYR A 155 9.25 0.36 -15.29
CA TYR A 155 8.14 1.19 -14.84
C TYR A 155 7.56 2.08 -15.94
N ASP A 156 6.24 2.25 -15.94
CA ASP A 156 5.54 3.24 -16.75
C ASP A 156 5.69 4.65 -16.18
N ASP A 157 5.47 5.65 -17.03
CA ASP A 157 5.53 7.03 -16.59
C ASP A 157 4.52 7.32 -15.47
N GLY A 158 4.95 8.12 -14.49
CA GLY A 158 4.17 8.40 -13.29
C GLY A 158 4.24 7.32 -12.21
N ALA A 159 5.03 6.26 -12.37
CA ALA A 159 5.33 5.31 -11.29
C ALA A 159 6.04 5.98 -10.10
N ILE A 160 5.81 5.47 -8.88
CA ILE A 160 6.49 5.95 -7.66
C ILE A 160 8.01 5.91 -7.84
N MET A 161 8.54 4.79 -8.37
CA MET A 161 9.98 4.56 -8.59
C MET A 161 10.62 5.51 -9.62
N LEU A 162 9.84 6.31 -10.34
CA LEU A 162 10.30 7.30 -11.32
C LEU A 162 10.02 8.75 -10.90
N ARG A 163 9.70 9.00 -9.62
CA ARG A 163 9.29 10.29 -9.09
C ARG A 163 9.93 10.59 -7.73
N GLU A 164 9.71 11.80 -7.21
CA GLU A 164 10.28 12.30 -5.94
C GLU A 164 9.87 11.45 -4.73
N GLU A 165 8.71 10.80 -4.80
CA GLU A 165 8.22 9.85 -3.81
C GLU A 165 9.21 8.71 -3.54
N ALA A 166 10.02 8.30 -4.53
CA ALA A 166 11.04 7.27 -4.34
C ALA A 166 12.16 7.70 -3.38
N THR A 167 12.54 8.98 -3.38
CA THR A 167 13.52 9.52 -2.44
C THR A 167 12.97 9.55 -1.02
N VAL A 168 11.69 9.93 -0.87
CA VAL A 168 10.99 9.86 0.43
C VAL A 168 10.94 8.42 0.94
N LEU A 169 10.60 7.46 0.07
CA LEU A 169 10.64 6.03 0.39
C LEU A 169 12.01 5.62 0.94
N THR A 170 13.10 5.92 0.23
CA THR A 170 14.45 5.55 0.70
C THR A 170 14.78 6.13 2.07
N GLY A 171 14.37 7.37 2.35
CA GLY A 171 14.56 8.00 3.65
C GLY A 171 13.81 7.27 4.77
N MET A 172 12.58 6.84 4.53
CA MET A 172 11.79 6.05 5.49
C MET A 172 12.44 4.67 5.74
N LEU A 173 12.94 4.02 4.69
CA LEU A 173 13.57 2.70 4.79
C LEU A 173 14.89 2.71 5.59
N ILE A 174 15.59 3.86 5.67
CA ILE A 174 16.79 3.98 6.50
C ILE A 174 16.45 3.75 7.98
N GLY A 175 15.31 4.27 8.46
CA GLY A 175 14.90 4.10 9.87
C GLY A 175 14.77 2.63 10.27
N LEU A 176 14.35 1.76 9.35
CA LEU A 176 14.15 0.33 9.61
C LEU A 176 15.46 -0.43 9.90
N SER A 177 16.64 0.12 9.59
CA SER A 177 17.91 -0.54 9.93
C SER A 177 18.17 -0.57 11.44
N ALA A 178 17.43 0.21 12.24
CA ALA A 178 17.49 0.17 13.69
C ALA A 178 16.81 -1.06 14.29
N ILE A 179 15.96 -1.76 13.53
CA ILE A 179 15.17 -2.89 13.99
C ILE A 179 15.93 -4.19 13.73
N ASP A 180 15.95 -5.08 14.73
CA ASP A 180 16.44 -6.46 14.60
C ASP A 180 15.28 -7.38 14.23
N PHE A 181 15.12 -7.64 12.93
CA PHE A 181 14.10 -8.56 12.44
C PHE A 181 14.56 -10.02 12.52
N SER A 182 13.63 -10.93 12.86
CA SER A 182 13.87 -12.37 12.86
C SER A 182 12.74 -13.09 12.12
N PHE A 183 12.94 -13.35 10.82
CA PHE A 183 11.93 -13.99 9.97
C PHE A 183 12.26 -15.44 9.64
N CYS A 184 11.21 -16.26 9.57
CA CYS A 184 11.28 -17.62 9.05
C CYS A 184 10.88 -17.62 7.57
N LEU A 185 11.80 -18.00 6.68
CA LEU A 185 11.49 -18.16 5.25
C LEU A 185 10.79 -19.49 4.95
N LYS A 186 9.73 -19.82 5.71
CA LYS A 186 8.98 -21.08 5.60
C LYS A 186 7.48 -20.79 5.69
N GLY A 187 6.68 -21.48 4.88
CA GLY A 187 5.22 -21.46 4.97
C GLY A 187 4.51 -20.67 3.86
N GLU A 188 3.19 -20.54 4.01
CA GLU A 188 2.28 -19.93 3.02
C GLU A 188 2.42 -18.40 2.93
N THR A 189 3.11 -17.74 3.87
CA THR A 189 3.35 -16.28 3.86
C THR A 189 4.16 -15.79 2.67
N LEU A 190 4.85 -16.72 2.00
CA LEU A 190 5.62 -16.48 0.79
C LEU A 190 4.87 -16.89 -0.47
N ASP A 191 3.63 -17.39 -0.40
CA ASP A 191 2.87 -17.69 -1.62
C ASP A 191 2.78 -16.41 -2.45
N GLY A 192 3.34 -16.45 -3.66
CA GLY A 192 3.25 -15.33 -4.60
C GLY A 192 1.98 -15.41 -5.45
N LYS A 193 0.97 -16.16 -4.99
CA LYS A 193 -0.26 -16.45 -5.74
C LYS A 193 -1.36 -15.47 -5.37
N SER A 194 -1.39 -15.06 -4.10
CA SER A 194 -2.29 -14.03 -3.58
C SER A 194 -1.68 -12.63 -3.74
N PRO A 195 -2.44 -11.63 -4.23
CA PRO A 195 -1.97 -10.24 -4.21
C PRO A 195 -1.83 -9.76 -2.77
N ALA A 196 -0.80 -8.96 -2.48
CA ALA A 196 -0.67 -8.36 -1.16
C ALA A 196 -1.88 -7.46 -0.85
N VAL A 197 -2.42 -7.54 0.36
CA VAL A 197 -3.55 -6.72 0.81
C VAL A 197 -3.04 -5.76 1.88
N ILE A 198 -3.28 -4.47 1.67
CA ILE A 198 -2.96 -3.42 2.65
C ILE A 198 -4.17 -3.28 3.57
N ASP A 199 -3.96 -3.46 4.87
CA ASP A 199 -4.94 -3.06 5.87
C ASP A 199 -4.80 -1.56 6.17
N TYR A 200 -5.76 -0.79 5.72
CA TYR A 200 -5.81 0.65 5.97
C TYR A 200 -6.37 1.01 7.34
N THR A 201 -7.01 0.06 8.04
CA THR A 201 -7.74 0.31 9.29
C THR A 201 -6.91 1.01 10.37
N PRO A 202 -5.63 0.65 10.61
CA PRO A 202 -4.79 1.34 11.60
C PRO A 202 -4.55 2.81 11.26
N TYR A 203 -4.55 3.17 9.96
CA TYR A 203 -4.22 4.50 9.45
C TYR A 203 -5.45 5.38 9.21
N LEU A 204 -6.64 4.79 9.22
CA LEU A 204 -7.92 5.50 9.16
C LEU A 204 -8.37 6.02 10.53
N LYS A 205 -7.67 5.65 11.61
CA LYS A 205 -7.81 6.28 12.91
C LYS A 205 -7.19 7.67 12.85
N PHE A 206 -8.02 8.70 12.97
CA PHE A 206 -7.59 10.09 13.01
C PHE A 206 -6.84 10.35 14.32
N THR A 207 -5.55 10.02 14.38
CA THR A 207 -4.62 10.69 15.29
C THR A 207 -4.28 12.01 14.65
N GLN A 208 -5.01 13.06 15.04
CA GLN A 208 -4.43 14.39 14.95
C GLN A 208 -3.13 14.32 15.75
N SER A 209 -1.99 14.52 15.08
CA SER A 209 -0.71 14.74 15.74
C SER A 209 -0.89 15.94 16.68
N TYR A 210 -1.04 15.66 17.98
CA TYR A 210 -1.24 16.69 18.99
C TYR A 210 0.04 17.49 19.31
N ASP A 211 1.19 17.12 18.73
CA ASP A 211 2.49 17.76 19.02
C ASP A 211 2.64 19.20 18.52
N TYR A 212 1.78 19.72 17.65
CA TYR A 212 1.95 21.07 17.10
C TYR A 212 1.18 22.18 17.84
N LEU A 213 0.41 21.86 18.89
CA LEU A 213 -0.34 22.86 19.66
C LEU A 213 -0.08 22.81 21.18
N SER A 214 0.77 21.90 21.66
CA SER A 214 1.07 21.76 23.09
C SER A 214 2.37 22.43 23.53
N ASP A 215 3.29 22.74 22.62
CA ASP A 215 4.67 23.13 22.99
C ASP A 215 4.87 24.64 23.23
N GLU A 216 3.84 25.46 23.03
CA GLU A 216 3.94 26.94 23.20
C GLU A 216 3.35 27.47 24.53
N GLU A 217 2.54 26.69 25.28
CA GLU A 217 1.98 27.16 26.56
C GLU A 217 2.71 26.63 27.80
N ASP A 218 3.41 25.49 27.73
CA ASP A 218 4.12 24.90 28.88
C ASP A 218 5.55 25.46 29.10
N ARG A 219 6.02 26.38 28.24
CA ARG A 219 7.36 26.98 28.34
C ARG A 219 7.43 28.28 29.16
N HIS A 220 6.31 28.74 29.75
CA HIS A 220 6.27 30.00 30.50
C HIS A 220 6.11 29.89 32.02
N SER A 221 6.26 28.71 32.61
CA SER A 221 6.21 28.55 34.08
C SER A 221 7.46 27.89 34.68
N VAL A 222 8.64 28.38 34.32
CA VAL A 222 9.89 28.09 35.05
C VAL A 222 10.77 29.34 35.16
N ASP A 223 10.30 30.33 35.91
CA ASP A 223 11.23 31.23 36.60
C ASP A 223 10.66 31.61 37.97
N SER A 224 11.26 31.05 39.01
CA SER A 224 11.31 31.64 40.36
C SER A 224 12.37 30.88 41.15
N SER A 225 13.60 31.37 41.01
CA SER A 225 14.75 30.98 41.83
C SER A 225 14.66 31.64 43.22
N ASN A 226 14.68 30.80 44.26
CA ASN A 226 15.27 30.95 45.60
C ASN A 226 15.47 32.35 46.23
N SER A 227 14.75 32.64 47.32
CA SER A 227 15.29 33.34 48.51
C SER A 227 14.39 33.17 49.74
N GLU A 228 15.03 33.05 50.90
CA GLU A 228 14.50 32.81 52.24
C GLU A 228 13.74 34.01 52.85
N GLU A 229 13.03 33.74 53.96
CA GLU A 229 12.66 34.65 55.08
C GLU A 229 11.25 35.31 55.12
N SER A 230 10.54 34.98 56.22
CA SER A 230 9.50 35.74 56.98
C SER A 230 8.01 35.83 56.53
N VAL A 231 7.17 35.09 57.29
CA VAL A 231 5.88 35.43 58.00
C VAL A 231 4.67 36.01 57.22
N PRO A 232 3.42 35.62 57.57
CA PRO A 232 2.24 35.65 56.68
C PRO A 232 1.21 36.73 57.03
N GLU A 233 0.49 37.28 56.04
CA GLU A 233 -0.90 37.75 56.26
C GLU A 233 -1.67 38.00 54.96
N HIS A 234 -2.92 37.54 54.96
CA HIS A 234 -4.04 37.77 54.04
C HIS A 234 -4.13 37.01 52.69
N PRO A 235 -4.99 35.98 52.61
CA PRO A 235 -5.57 35.50 51.37
C PRO A 235 -6.96 36.11 51.16
N TYR A 236 -7.06 37.15 50.33
CA TYR A 236 -8.27 37.37 49.54
C TYR A 236 -7.85 37.70 48.10
N ILE A 237 -7.69 36.65 47.31
CA ILE A 237 -7.68 36.73 45.85
C ILE A 237 -8.95 36.03 45.37
N PRO A 238 -9.86 36.74 44.67
CA PRO A 238 -11.06 36.14 44.10
C PRO A 238 -10.74 34.94 43.21
N LEU A 239 -11.39 33.82 43.52
CA LEU A 239 -11.36 32.57 42.77
C LEU A 239 -12.05 32.77 41.40
N VAL A 240 -11.33 33.31 40.41
CA VAL A 240 -11.81 33.39 39.02
C VAL A 240 -10.80 32.69 38.11
N THR A 241 -10.66 31.37 38.22
CA THR A 241 -9.87 30.57 37.26
C THR A 241 -10.36 29.13 37.11
N ASP A 242 -11.67 28.88 37.08
CA ASP A 242 -12.17 27.54 36.70
C ASP A 242 -13.22 27.58 35.56
N GLU A 243 -14.08 28.60 35.51
CA GLU A 243 -15.13 28.68 34.47
C GLU A 243 -14.59 28.84 33.04
N GLU A 244 -13.60 29.69 32.81
CA GLU A 244 -12.99 29.85 31.47
C GLU A 244 -12.19 28.61 31.04
N SER A 245 -11.56 27.91 31.99
CA SER A 245 -10.85 26.65 31.75
C SER A 245 -11.81 25.54 31.33
N TRP A 246 -12.93 25.40 32.04
CA TRP A 246 -13.98 24.44 31.70
C TRP A 246 -14.72 24.80 30.41
N SER A 247 -14.99 26.09 30.16
CA SER A 247 -15.58 26.56 28.91
C SER A 247 -14.70 26.22 27.70
N ASN A 248 -13.38 26.45 27.82
CA ASN A 248 -12.43 26.10 26.78
C ASN A 248 -12.31 24.58 26.58
N LYS A 249 -12.27 23.78 27.66
CA LYS A 249 -12.32 22.31 27.59
C LYS A 249 -13.61 21.82 26.93
N CYS A 250 -14.75 22.42 27.26
CA CYS A 250 -16.06 22.08 26.70
C CYS A 250 -16.13 22.41 25.20
N ARG A 251 -15.68 23.60 24.79
CA ARG A 251 -15.58 23.97 23.36
C ARG A 251 -14.64 23.03 22.59
N LYS A 252 -13.49 22.67 23.16
CA LYS A 252 -12.57 21.68 22.58
C LYS A 252 -13.25 20.32 22.44
N MET A 253 -14.00 19.87 23.45
CA MET A 253 -14.78 18.62 23.39
C MET A 253 -15.89 18.67 22.33
N GLU A 254 -16.61 19.78 22.22
CA GLU A 254 -17.68 19.95 21.22
C GLU A 254 -17.12 19.92 19.79
N GLN A 255 -15.99 20.59 19.55
CA GLN A 255 -15.29 20.51 18.27
C GLN A 255 -14.82 19.09 17.95
N ARG A 256 -14.29 18.37 18.95
CA ARG A 256 -13.93 16.94 18.81
C ARG A 256 -15.14 16.10 18.40
N PHE A 257 -16.28 16.30 19.06
CA PHE A 257 -17.50 15.56 18.73
C PHE A 257 -17.97 15.82 17.31
N LYS A 258 -17.97 17.08 16.84
CA LYS A 258 -18.38 17.43 15.47
C LYS A 258 -17.52 16.75 14.41
N ILE A 259 -16.21 16.68 14.62
CA ILE A 259 -15.28 16.01 13.70
C ILE A 259 -15.51 14.50 13.69
N VAL A 260 -15.60 13.87 14.87
CA VAL A 260 -15.86 12.43 14.99
C VAL A 260 -17.21 12.06 14.37
N TYR A 261 -18.22 12.90 14.54
CA TYR A 261 -19.53 12.70 13.95
C TYR A 261 -19.48 12.75 12.41
N ALA A 262 -18.79 13.74 11.84
CA ALA A 262 -18.58 13.80 10.38
C ALA A 262 -17.78 12.59 9.85
N GLN A 263 -16.77 12.14 10.60
CA GLN A 263 -15.98 10.96 10.26
C GLN A 263 -16.82 9.68 10.28
N LYS A 264 -17.66 9.52 11.30
CA LYS A 264 -18.62 8.41 11.38
C LYS A 264 -19.47 8.37 10.11
N GLY A 265 -20.05 9.50 9.71
CA GLY A 265 -20.85 9.59 8.49
C GLY A 265 -20.07 9.22 7.22
N TYR A 266 -18.81 9.66 7.11
CA TYR A 266 -17.95 9.29 5.98
C TYR A 266 -17.67 7.77 5.93
N LEU A 267 -17.37 7.16 7.08
CA LEU A 267 -17.11 5.72 7.16
C LEU A 267 -18.38 4.90 6.87
N GLU A 268 -19.53 5.33 7.38
CA GLU A 268 -20.83 4.70 7.08
C GLU A 268 -21.12 4.74 5.57
N GLU A 269 -20.87 5.87 4.91
CA GLU A 269 -21.06 6.00 3.46
C GLU A 269 -20.05 5.17 2.67
N LEU A 270 -18.80 5.07 3.14
CA LEU A 270 -17.79 4.21 2.54
C LEU A 270 -18.17 2.72 2.63
N VAL A 271 -18.68 2.29 3.79
CA VAL A 271 -19.19 0.93 3.98
C VAL A 271 -20.36 0.67 3.03
N ARG A 272 -21.32 1.59 2.96
CA ARG A 272 -22.48 1.49 2.04
C ARG A 272 -22.04 1.37 0.57
N LEU A 273 -21.03 2.14 0.16
CA LEU A 273 -20.46 2.06 -1.18
C LEU A 273 -19.80 0.69 -1.43
N ARG A 274 -19.03 0.18 -0.46
CA ARG A 274 -18.38 -1.14 -0.57
C ARG A 274 -19.38 -2.28 -0.63
N GLU A 275 -20.43 -2.24 0.18
CA GLU A 275 -21.54 -3.20 0.12
C GLU A 275 -22.22 -3.18 -1.25
N SER A 276 -22.46 -1.99 -1.82
CA SER A 276 -23.03 -1.85 -3.17
C SER A 276 -22.10 -2.42 -4.25
N GLN A 277 -20.79 -2.17 -4.16
CA GLN A 277 -19.81 -2.72 -5.10
C GLN A 277 -19.74 -4.24 -5.00
N LEU A 278 -19.72 -4.77 -3.79
CA LEU A 278 -19.71 -6.21 -3.51
C LEU A 278 -20.95 -6.87 -4.10
N LYS A 279 -22.14 -6.29 -3.88
CA LYS A 279 -23.40 -6.79 -4.48
C LYS A 279 -23.36 -6.81 -6.00
N ASN A 280 -22.83 -5.76 -6.63
CA ASN A 280 -22.69 -5.72 -8.10
C ASN A 280 -21.77 -6.84 -8.60
N ILE A 281 -20.60 -7.00 -7.97
CA ILE A 281 -19.64 -8.05 -8.33
C ILE A 281 -20.24 -9.44 -8.11
N GLU A 282 -20.99 -9.66 -7.03
CA GLU A 282 -21.70 -10.92 -6.79
C GLU A 282 -22.72 -11.23 -7.91
N THR A 283 -23.47 -10.24 -8.36
CA THR A 283 -24.44 -10.42 -9.46
C THR A 283 -23.75 -10.74 -10.78
N GLU A 284 -22.64 -10.08 -11.09
CA GLU A 284 -21.83 -10.35 -12.28
C GLU A 284 -21.21 -11.75 -12.21
N ASN A 285 -20.65 -12.14 -11.06
CA ASN A 285 -20.12 -13.47 -10.82
C ASN A 285 -21.19 -14.54 -11.04
N LYS A 286 -22.40 -14.32 -10.54
CA LYS A 286 -23.52 -15.25 -10.73
C LYS A 286 -23.90 -15.38 -12.21
N CYS A 287 -23.91 -14.29 -12.95
CA CYS A 287 -24.16 -14.30 -14.40
C CYS A 287 -23.06 -15.05 -15.16
N LEU A 288 -21.79 -14.76 -14.85
CA LEU A 288 -20.64 -15.43 -15.46
C LEU A 288 -20.63 -16.94 -15.17
N ARG A 289 -20.93 -17.34 -13.94
CA ARG A 289 -21.07 -18.77 -13.58
C ARG A 289 -22.15 -19.46 -14.40
N ALA A 290 -23.34 -18.87 -14.51
CA ALA A 290 -24.41 -19.42 -15.34
C ALA A 290 -24.01 -19.52 -16.82
N LYS A 291 -23.25 -18.55 -17.34
CA LYS A 291 -22.72 -18.59 -18.71
C LYS A 291 -21.69 -19.72 -18.90
N VAL A 292 -20.79 -19.91 -17.94
CA VAL A 292 -19.80 -21.00 -17.97
C VAL A 292 -20.48 -22.36 -17.91
N GLU A 293 -21.48 -22.53 -17.04
CA GLU A 293 -22.29 -23.74 -16.97
C GLU A 293 -23.00 -24.02 -18.31
N GLY A 294 -23.63 -23.01 -18.91
CA GLY A 294 -24.28 -23.12 -20.22
C GLY A 294 -23.32 -23.56 -21.33
N LEU A 295 -22.13 -22.93 -21.41
CA LEU A 295 -21.09 -23.30 -22.38
C LEU A 295 -20.56 -24.72 -22.13
N THR A 296 -20.47 -25.14 -20.86
CA THR A 296 -20.02 -26.49 -20.51
C THR A 296 -21.02 -27.54 -20.98
N VAL A 297 -22.32 -27.30 -20.78
CA VAL A 297 -23.39 -28.18 -21.27
C VAL A 297 -23.40 -28.25 -22.80
N GLN A 298 -23.28 -27.10 -23.47
CA GLN A 298 -23.20 -27.06 -24.92
C GLN A 298 -21.99 -27.84 -25.45
N SER A 299 -20.81 -27.63 -24.86
CA SER A 299 -19.60 -28.36 -25.25
C SER A 299 -19.72 -29.87 -25.03
N GLN A 300 -20.37 -30.31 -23.95
CA GLN A 300 -20.64 -31.73 -23.72
C GLN A 300 -21.62 -32.32 -24.75
N GLN A 301 -22.61 -31.55 -25.17
CA GLN A 301 -23.56 -31.97 -26.20
C GLN A 301 -22.88 -32.09 -27.57
N GLU A 302 -22.13 -31.08 -27.99
CA GLU A 302 -21.35 -31.10 -29.23
C GLU A 302 -20.35 -32.28 -29.24
N LYS A 303 -19.70 -32.56 -28.11
CA LYS A 303 -18.82 -33.72 -27.98
C LYS A 303 -19.56 -35.04 -28.22
N LYS A 304 -20.75 -35.23 -27.63
CA LYS A 304 -21.56 -36.45 -27.82
C LYS A 304 -22.02 -36.60 -29.28
N GLU A 305 -22.42 -35.51 -29.92
CA GLU A 305 -22.82 -35.52 -31.33
C GLU A 305 -21.65 -35.92 -32.24
N LEU A 306 -20.46 -35.37 -31.99
CA LEU A 306 -19.25 -35.75 -32.71
C LEU A 306 -18.87 -37.22 -32.48
N GLU A 307 -18.97 -37.72 -31.24
CA GLU A 307 -18.74 -39.14 -30.91
C GLU A 307 -19.72 -40.05 -31.66
N ALA A 308 -21.00 -39.67 -31.74
CA ALA A 308 -22.01 -40.42 -32.49
C ALA A 308 -21.72 -40.45 -34.00
N ILE A 309 -21.34 -39.31 -34.59
CA ILE A 309 -20.95 -39.22 -36.01
C ILE A 309 -19.74 -40.11 -36.29
N VAL A 310 -18.75 -40.13 -35.41
CA VAL A 310 -17.56 -41.00 -35.56
C VAL A 310 -17.96 -42.48 -35.56
N LEU A 311 -18.87 -42.90 -34.67
CA LEU A 311 -19.35 -44.29 -34.63
C LEU A 311 -20.12 -44.67 -35.90
N GLU A 312 -20.97 -43.78 -36.41
CA GLU A 312 -21.71 -43.99 -37.66
C GLU A 312 -20.75 -44.15 -38.85
N LEU A 313 -19.74 -43.29 -38.96
CA LEU A 313 -18.72 -43.36 -40.01
C LEU A 313 -17.88 -44.64 -39.92
N GLN A 314 -17.58 -45.11 -38.71
CA GLN A 314 -16.87 -46.39 -38.52
C GLN A 314 -17.69 -47.60 -38.93
N ALA A 315 -19.02 -47.56 -38.80
CA ALA A 315 -19.90 -48.66 -39.19
C ALA A 315 -20.10 -48.78 -40.72
N GLN A 316 -19.74 -47.76 -41.49
CA GLN A 316 -19.83 -47.73 -42.95
C GLN A 316 -18.55 -48.21 -43.66
N LEU A 317 -17.48 -48.49 -42.92
CA LEU A 317 -16.21 -49.06 -43.39
C LEU A 317 -16.18 -50.57 -43.18
#